data_AF-A0A243AFH1-F1
#
_entry.id   AF-A0A243AFH1-F1
#
_cell.length_a   1.000
_cell.length_b   1.000
_cell.length_c   1.000
_cell.angle_alpha   90.00
_cell.angle_beta   90.00
_cell.angle_gamma   90.00
#
_symmetry.space_group_name_H-M   'P 1'
#
loop_
_entity.id
_entity.type
_entity.pdbx_description
1 polymer ?
#
loop_
_entity_poly.entity_id
_entity_poly.type
_entity_poly.pdbx_seq_one_letter_code
_entity_poly.pdbx_strand_id
1 'polypeptide(L)' 'MKEIDKYMTPSEAAFYWGIPRETIKNKYSPSLMNEKQINDLERMLQEGLVKYFLHPEGKRKEWIISRQAMYEWFGEPKDK' A
#
# COMPACT_ATOMS: atom_id res chain seq x y z
N MET A 1 16.71 12.18 2.10
CA MET A 1 15.97 10.91 2.27
C MET A 1 16.55 9.90 1.30
N LYS A 2 16.82 8.66 1.73
CA LYS A 2 17.32 7.62 0.81
C LYS A 2 16.16 7.10 -0.03
N GLU A 3 16.44 6.57 -1.22
CA GLU A 3 15.43 6.03 -2.13
C GLU A 3 14.59 4.94 -1.44
N ILE A 4 15.24 4.08 -0.65
CA ILE A 4 14.57 3.00 0.08
C ILE A 4 13.57 3.50 1.12
N ASP A 5 13.81 4.67 1.72
CA ASP A 5 12.91 5.25 2.74
C ASP A 5 11.57 5.70 2.14
N LYS A 6 11.48 5.81 0.80
CA LYS A 6 10.23 6.12 0.10
C LYS A 6 9.27 4.93 0.08
N TYR A 7 9.73 3.73 0.43
CA TYR A 7 8.94 2.50 0.41
C TYR A 7 8.79 1.95 1.82
N MET A 8 7.67 1.29 2.07
CA MET A 8 7.34 0.79 3.39
C MET A 8 6.42 -0.42 3.32
N THR A 9 6.49 -1.26 4.34
CA THR A 9 5.50 -2.30 4.57
C THR A 9 4.16 -1.69 5.03
N PRO A 10 3.02 -2.42 4.91
CA PRO A 10 1.75 -1.97 5.47
C PRO A 10 1.79 -1.66 6.97
N SER A 11 2.70 -2.30 7.71
CA SER A 11 2.89 -2.05 9.14
C SER A 11 3.57 -0.71 9.39
N GLU A 12 4.61 -0.38 8.63
CA GLU A 12 5.28 0.93 8.68
C GLU A 12 4.35 2.05 8.22
N ALA A 13 3.60 1.83 7.12
CA ALA A 13 2.59 2.77 6.64
C ALA A 13 1.54 3.07 7.70
N ALA A 14 1.04 2.05 8.41
CA ALA A 14 0.10 2.21 9.51
C ALA A 14 0.67 3.08 10.63
N PHE A 15 1.94 2.86 10.98
CA PHE A 15 2.63 3.64 12.00
C PHE A 15 2.81 5.11 11.62
N TYR A 16 3.27 5.38 10.39
CA TYR A 16 3.55 6.74 9.92
C TYR A 16 2.28 7.56 9.66
N TRP A 17 1.19 6.95 9.18
CA TRP A 17 -0.06 7.67 8.90
C TRP A 17 -1.04 7.66 10.08
N GLY A 18 -0.79 6.87 11.12
CA GLY A 18 -1.74 6.68 12.23
C GLY A 18 -3.04 6.03 11.78
N ILE A 19 -2.98 5.16 10.77
CA ILE A 19 -4.13 4.47 10.17
C ILE A 19 -4.06 2.98 10.53
N PRO A 20 -5.17 2.34 10.93
CA PRO A 20 -5.16 0.91 11.20
C PRO A 20 -4.68 0.11 9.98
N ARG A 21 -3.79 -0.87 10.21
CA ARG A 21 -3.26 -1.73 9.15
C ARG A 21 -4.36 -2.40 8.32
N GLU A 22 -5.49 -2.73 8.94
CA GLU A 22 -6.65 -3.30 8.25
C GLU A 22 -7.27 -2.33 7.24
N THR A 23 -7.35 -1.04 7.57
CA THR A 23 -7.81 0.00 6.65
C THR A 23 -6.89 0.15 5.44
N ILE A 24 -5.57 0.04 5.63
CA ILE A 24 -4.60 0.02 4.53
C ILE A 24 -4.77 -1.25 3.69
N LYS A 25 -5.00 -2.41 4.33
CA LYS A 25 -5.25 -3.68 3.64
C LYS A 25 -6.45 -3.61 2.68
N ASN A 26 -7.49 -2.85 3.03
CA ASN A 26 -8.64 -2.63 2.14
C ASN A 26 -8.29 -1.87 0.85
N LYS A 27 -7.10 -1.25 0.76
CA LYS A 27 -6.60 -0.55 -0.44
C LYS A 27 -5.86 -1.45 -1.43
N TYR A 28 -5.51 -2.68 -1.04
CA TYR A 28 -4.84 -3.64 -1.94
C TYR A 28 -5.42 -5.07 -1.86
N SER A 29 -6.49 -5.29 -1.10
CA SER A 29 -7.18 -6.57 -0.99
C SER A 29 -8.45 -6.59 -1.86
N PRO A 30 -8.42 -7.27 -3.03
CA PRO A 30 -9.48 -7.17 -4.04
C PRO A 30 -10.84 -7.68 -3.58
N SER A 31 -10.90 -8.59 -2.59
CA SER A 31 -12.17 -9.14 -2.08
C SER A 31 -13.10 -8.12 -1.43
N LEU A 32 -12.64 -6.90 -1.18
CA LEU A 32 -13.41 -5.83 -0.52
C LEU A 32 -13.55 -4.57 -1.40
N MET A 33 -13.24 -4.67 -2.70
CA MET A 33 -13.13 -3.52 -3.62
C MET A 33 -14.23 -3.49 -4.67
N ASN A 34 -14.69 -2.28 -5.00
CA ASN A 34 -15.49 -2.01 -6.20
C ASN A 34 -14.57 -1.88 -7.43
N GLU A 35 -15.13 -2.00 -8.65
CA GLU A 35 -14.37 -1.92 -9.92
C GLU A 35 -13.45 -0.70 -10.01
N LYS A 36 -13.91 0.47 -9.55
CA LYS A 36 -13.08 1.70 -9.53
C LYS A 36 -11.82 1.55 -8.67
N GLN A 37 -11.92 0.87 -7.53
CA GLN A 37 -10.78 0.65 -6.62
C GLN A 37 -9.82 -0.38 -7.18
N ILE A 38 -10.33 -1.39 -7.90
CA ILE A 38 -9.52 -2.36 -8.62
C ILE A 38 -8.70 -1.66 -9.71
N ASN A 39 -9.36 -0.83 -10.54
CA ASN A 39 -8.67 -0.07 -11.58
C ASN A 39 -7.60 0.89 -11.02
N ASP A 40 -7.88 1.54 -9.88
CA ASP A 40 -6.88 2.41 -9.22
C ASP A 40 -5.69 1.61 -8.69
N LEU A 41 -5.93 0.43 -8.10
CA LEU A 41 -4.86 -0.46 -7.65
C LEU A 41 -4.01 -0.97 -8.83
N GLU A 42 -4.65 -1.34 -9.95
CA GLU A 42 -3.94 -1.77 -11.17
C GLU A 42 -3.07 -0.64 -11.74
N ARG A 43 -3.60 0.59 -11.78
CA ARG A 43 -2.82 1.78 -12.14
C ARG A 43 -1.60 1.94 -11.22
N MET A 44 -1.79 1.87 -9.91
CA MET A 44 -0.70 2.00 -8.94
C MET A 44 0.36 0.88 -9.05
N LEU A 45 -0.04 -0.34 -9.42
CA LEU A 45 0.88 -1.44 -9.72
C LEU A 45 1.70 -1.15 -10.98
N GLN A 46 1.07 -0.63 -12.03
CA GLN A 46 1.73 -0.27 -13.28
C GLN A 46 2.71 0.91 -13.12
N GLU A 47 2.32 1.92 -12.34
CA GLU A 47 3.16 3.09 -12.04
C GLU A 47 4.27 2.78 -11.01
N GLY A 48 4.29 1.57 -10.43
CA GLY A 48 5.28 1.16 -9.45
C GLY A 48 5.11 1.82 -8.07
N LEU A 49 3.93 2.37 -7.79
CA LEU A 49 3.58 2.98 -6.52
C LEU A 49 3.31 1.93 -5.43
N VAL A 50 2.84 0.76 -5.83
CA VAL A 50 2.69 -0.41 -4.96
C VAL A 50 3.23 -1.65 -5.66
N LYS A 51 3.71 -2.61 -4.88
CA LYS A 51 4.05 -3.93 -5.38
C LYS A 51 3.74 -4.99 -4.32
N TYR A 52 3.67 -6.23 -4.76
CA TYR A 52 3.67 -7.36 -3.85
C TYR A 52 4.65 -8.41 -4.29
N PHE A 53 5.18 -9.15 -3.32
CA PHE A 53 5.91 -10.37 -3.52
C PHE A 53 5.04 -11.54 -3.08
N LEU A 54 4.91 -12.55 -3.94
CA LEU A 54 4.32 -13.83 -3.58
C LEU A 54 5.41 -14.88 -3.72
N HIS A 55 5.84 -15.44 -2.60
CA HIS A 55 6.80 -16.54 -2.62
C HIS A 55 6.19 -17.70 -3.43
N PRO A 56 6.95 -18.38 -4.31
CA PRO A 56 6.44 -19.47 -5.15
C PRO A 56 5.75 -20.59 -4.36
N GLU A 57 6.25 -20.86 -3.15
CA GLU A 57 5.72 -21.87 -2.23
C GLU A 57 4.83 -21.26 -1.12
N GLY A 58 4.68 -19.94 -1.11
CA GLY A 58 3.94 -19.20 -0.09
C GLY A 58 2.50 -18.93 -0.51
N LYS A 59 1.61 -18.82 0.49
CA LYS A 59 0.21 -18.42 0.27
C LYS A 59 -0.05 -16.93 0.53
N ARG A 60 0.91 -16.23 1.15
CA ARG A 60 0.74 -14.85 1.61
C ARG A 60 1.49 -13.89 0.69
N LYS A 61 0.78 -12.86 0.22
CA LYS A 61 1.37 -11.72 -0.48
C LYS A 61 2.01 -10.76 0.53
N GLU A 62 3.27 -10.44 0.32
CA GLU A 62 4.00 -9.40 1.05
C GLU A 62 3.93 -8.10 0.25
N TRP A 63 3.27 -7.10 0.82
CA TRP A 63 3.04 -5.83 0.13
C TRP A 63 4.11 -4.82 0.49
N ILE A 64 4.50 -4.02 -0.51
CA ILE A 64 5.39 -2.88 -0.36
C ILE A 64 4.67 -1.68 -1.00
N ILE A 65 4.57 -0.61 -0.24
CA ILE A 65 3.78 0.58 -0.55
C ILE A 65 4.74 1.76 -0.59
N SER A 66 4.67 2.58 -1.63
CA SER A 66 5.41 3.84 -1.65
C SER A 66 4.71 4.90 -0.78
N ARG A 67 5.47 5.89 -0.29
CA ARG A 67 4.89 7.09 0.34
C ARG A 67 3.88 7.77 -0.56
N GLN A 68 4.13 7.81 -1.87
CA GLN A 68 3.25 8.40 -2.85
C GLN A 68 1.87 7.72 -2.88
N ALA A 69 1.83 6.38 -2.84
CA ALA A 69 0.57 5.65 -2.73
C ALA A 69 -0.21 6.00 -1.45
N MET A 70 0.49 6.17 -0.32
CA MET A 70 -0.14 6.60 0.93
C MET A 70 -0.69 8.02 0.85
N TYR A 71 0.03 8.95 0.21
CA TYR A 71 -0.46 10.30 -0.05
C TYR A 71 -1.74 10.29 -0.91
N GLU A 72 -1.78 9.48 -1.97
CA GLU A 72 -2.97 9.35 -2.82
C GLU A 72 -4.16 8.72 -2.09
N TRP A 73 -3.92 7.73 -1.22
CA TRP A 73 -5.00 7.06 -0.51
C TRP A 73 -5.57 7.83 0.68
N PHE A 74 -4.72 8.56 1.39
CA PHE A 74 -5.04 9.08 2.72
C PHE A 74 -4.58 10.52 2.97
N GLY A 75 -3.89 11.15 2.01
CA GLY A 75 -3.33 12.49 2.17
C GLY A 75 -2.05 12.52 3.01
N GLU A 76 -1.74 13.66 3.60
CA GLU A 76 -0.55 13.81 4.44
C GLU A 76 -0.61 12.92 5.70
N PRO A 77 0.52 12.35 6.15
CA PRO A 77 0.56 11.60 7.39
C PRO A 77 0.11 12.53 8.53
N LYS A 78 -0.66 12.00 9.47
CA LYS A 78 -1.01 12.76 10.68
C LYS A 78 0.27 13.01 11.45
N ASP A 79 0.64 14.29 11.54
CA ASP A 79 1.82 14.79 12.24
C ASP A 79 1.96 14.10 13.60
N LYS A 80 3.15 13.55 13.87
CA LYS A 80 3.56 13.05 15.18
C LYS A 80 4.76 13.84 15.65
#